data_AF-A0A942JDV3-F1
#
_entry.id   AF-A0A942JDV3-F1
#
_cell.length_a   1.000
_cell.length_b   1.000
_cell.length_c   1.000
_cell.angle_alpha   90.00
_cell.angle_beta   90.00
_cell.angle_gamma   90.00
#
_symmetry.space_group_name_H-M   'P 1'
#
loop_
_entity.id
_entity.type
_entity.pdbx_description
1 polymer ?
#
loop_
_entity_poly.entity_id
_entity_poly.type
_entity_poly.pdbx_seq_one_letter_code
_entity_poly.pdbx_strand_id
1 'polypeptide(L)'
;MSISKWLVLACALCVLSVLSMTGATLAQSTVTTSPGAEPRVISKTLEHGVPSAFLEWEEHQLFAVKGAYSFTGRSPVPFTGLSVGWLAGGPAEPRSFEVAIRTRKDEAPWTKWVHFRGDIGPGESPSNLFWSHLYTPLDFGVHTDYEIKISPPDGVPLTFVRVVVADNSAVPEATVPSEPLRAPEAITTLGAPAQPTIILRPQWLGAEHPWNVSQINITHAIVHHTVHHNIPRTEADSIQLMRDIRLIDHMLGKGWSDIGYHFVIDREGRIFQGRHNPQLNTQDVMGDHAPPANSRSVGIALMGQFYPGEDDPPVGHPSAAALRSLERLLAWRFHQRNLDPRGTANIATAWGTRNIHRIAGHREVSATACPGDNLQVLLPTIRTHVRSLLPPWLRVSPATISGSLLVGTGWSTIGTVNVTNPGGGTLSWSATDNRAWLRVIPISGTTATETDTVVVQATTSGLGFGTHTGAITFTGASPATNSPATVTVTLTIPTRPLGLQPGETEQPQ
;
A
#
# COMPACT_ATOMS: atom_id res chain seq x y z
N MET A 1 -59.44 20.65 34.51
CA MET A 1 -59.58 19.27 35.03
C MET A 1 -58.18 18.79 35.43
N SER A 2 -57.71 19.25 36.60
CA SER A 2 -57.34 18.48 37.82
C SER A 2 -55.95 17.84 37.68
N ILE A 3 -54.81 18.34 38.19
CA ILE A 3 -54.38 18.95 39.48
C ILE A 3 -54.57 18.04 40.70
N SER A 4 -53.45 17.83 41.43
CA SER A 4 -53.28 17.59 42.89
C SER A 4 -53.71 16.23 43.46
N LYS A 5 -53.14 15.67 44.56
CA LYS A 5 -52.09 16.03 45.55
C LYS A 5 -51.86 14.77 46.44
N TRP A 6 -50.61 14.58 46.90
CA TRP A 6 -50.13 14.31 48.28
C TRP A 6 -50.85 13.38 49.28
N LEU A 7 -50.02 12.64 50.06
CA LEU A 7 -49.91 12.53 51.55
C LEU A 7 -49.41 11.12 51.94
N VAL A 8 -48.64 10.80 53.01
CA VAL A 8 -47.86 11.48 54.07
C VAL A 8 -47.24 10.35 54.93
N LEU A 9 -46.01 10.47 55.46
CA LEU A 9 -45.63 10.62 56.89
C LEU A 9 -44.11 10.33 57.00
N ALA A 10 -43.27 10.87 57.88
CA ALA A 10 -43.24 12.06 58.74
C ALA A 10 -41.85 12.12 59.43
N CYS A 11 -41.34 13.36 59.63
CA CYS A 11 -40.60 13.94 60.78
C CYS A 11 -39.56 13.10 61.59
N ALA A 12 -38.44 13.62 62.10
CA ALA A 12 -38.20 14.95 62.66
C ALA A 12 -36.69 15.32 62.76
N LEU A 13 -36.47 16.63 62.97
CA LEU A 13 -35.21 17.36 63.19
C LEU A 13 -34.43 16.94 64.47
N CYS A 14 -33.10 17.11 64.51
CA CYS A 14 -32.42 18.25 65.18
C CYS A 14 -30.89 18.10 65.23
N VAL A 15 -30.24 19.23 65.51
CA VAL A 15 -28.84 19.60 65.31
C VAL A 15 -27.96 19.39 66.57
N LEU A 16 -26.65 19.19 66.34
CA LEU A 16 -25.46 19.38 67.22
C LEU A 16 -25.20 18.41 68.39
N SER A 17 -24.14 17.61 68.25
CA SER A 17 -23.02 17.59 69.23
C SER A 17 -21.82 16.79 68.72
N VAL A 18 -20.64 17.41 68.84
CA VAL A 18 -19.31 16.90 68.48
C VAL A 18 -18.89 15.77 69.42
N LEU A 19 -18.44 14.63 68.86
CA LEU A 19 -17.42 13.79 69.49
C LEU A 19 -16.68 12.99 68.41
N SER A 20 -15.38 13.25 68.33
CA SER A 20 -14.38 12.58 67.52
C SER A 20 -14.30 11.08 67.81
N MET A 21 -14.30 10.23 66.76
CA MET A 21 -13.43 9.06 66.68
C MET A 21 -13.19 8.68 65.20
N THR A 22 -11.90 8.65 64.88
CA THR A 22 -11.19 8.01 63.77
C THR A 22 -11.92 6.82 63.11
N GLY A 23 -11.95 6.79 61.76
CA GLY A 23 -12.39 5.60 61.02
C GLY A 23 -12.30 5.74 59.51
N ALA A 24 -11.16 5.35 58.96
CA ALA A 24 -10.95 4.82 57.60
C ALA A 24 -11.53 5.60 56.40
N THR A 25 -10.66 6.40 55.77
CA THR A 25 -10.70 6.67 54.33
C THR A 25 -10.84 5.35 53.56
N LEU A 26 -11.86 5.27 52.70
CA LEU A 26 -11.99 4.25 51.67
C LEU A 26 -10.74 4.28 50.80
N ALA A 27 -9.81 3.37 51.07
CA ALA A 27 -8.69 3.09 50.20
C ALA A 27 -9.26 2.66 48.85
N GLN A 28 -8.96 3.45 47.81
CA GLN A 28 -9.00 2.99 46.44
C GLN A 28 -8.25 1.66 46.40
N SER A 29 -8.90 0.62 45.90
CA SER A 29 -8.29 -0.67 45.66
C SER A 29 -7.08 -0.48 44.75
N THR A 30 -5.90 -0.42 45.36
CA THR A 30 -4.64 -0.61 44.67
C THR A 30 -4.68 -2.01 44.09
N VAL A 31 -4.83 -2.09 42.77
CA VAL A 31 -4.49 -3.29 42.03
C VAL A 31 -3.03 -3.56 42.38
N THR A 32 -2.79 -4.60 43.17
CA THR A 32 -1.45 -5.11 43.45
C THR A 32 -0.87 -5.60 42.14
N THR A 33 -0.17 -4.71 41.45
CA THR A 33 0.80 -5.10 40.44
C THR A 33 1.87 -5.91 41.19
N SER A 34 2.07 -7.16 40.79
CA SER A 34 3.30 -7.84 41.16
C SER A 34 4.44 -6.93 40.66
N PRO A 35 5.42 -6.54 41.49
CA PRO A 35 6.54 -5.76 41.01
C PRO A 35 7.30 -6.66 40.03
N GLY A 36 7.01 -6.52 38.74
CA GLY A 36 7.86 -7.09 37.70
C GLY A 36 9.27 -6.56 37.94
N ALA A 37 10.27 -7.42 37.85
CA ALA A 37 11.65 -6.99 37.93
C ALA A 37 11.87 -5.82 36.95
N GLU A 38 12.60 -4.79 37.39
CA GLU A 38 12.88 -3.63 36.52
C GLU A 38 13.46 -4.11 35.18
N PRO A 39 13.06 -3.50 34.06
CA PRO A 39 13.60 -3.87 32.76
C PRO A 39 15.11 -3.74 32.77
N ARG A 40 15.77 -4.64 32.03
CA ARG A 40 17.12 -4.35 31.58
C ARG A 40 17.03 -3.25 30.53
N VAL A 41 17.55 -2.06 30.83
CA VAL A 41 17.76 -1.02 29.82
C VAL A 41 19.00 -1.42 29.02
N ILE A 42 18.77 -1.93 27.81
CA ILE A 42 19.83 -2.51 26.97
C ILE A 42 20.71 -1.40 26.38
N SER A 43 20.09 -0.29 25.98
CA SER A 43 20.79 0.88 25.45
C SER A 43 19.98 2.16 25.65
N LYS A 44 20.71 3.26 25.86
CA LYS A 44 20.26 4.63 25.64
C LYS A 44 21.16 5.20 24.56
N THR A 45 20.65 5.26 23.33
CA THR A 45 21.45 5.63 22.15
C THR A 45 20.79 6.76 21.38
N LEU A 46 21.59 7.39 20.52
CA LEU A 46 21.10 8.26 19.47
C LEU A 46 21.02 7.42 18.19
N GLU A 47 19.89 6.77 17.97
CA GLU A 47 19.65 6.03 16.73
C GLU A 47 19.28 7.04 15.66
N HIS A 48 20.14 7.20 14.64
CA HIS A 48 19.98 8.23 13.62
C HIS A 48 19.83 9.65 14.19
N GLY A 49 20.52 9.95 15.29
CA GLY A 49 20.46 11.26 15.95
C GLY A 49 19.22 11.48 16.82
N VAL A 50 18.37 10.46 16.99
CA VAL A 50 17.13 10.54 17.77
C VAL A 50 17.29 9.80 19.10
N PRO A 51 16.98 10.43 20.26
CA PRO A 51 16.98 9.76 21.55
C PRO A 51 16.06 8.54 21.54
N SER A 52 16.64 7.35 21.74
CA SER A 52 15.93 6.08 21.67
C SER A 52 16.38 5.15 22.79
N ALA A 53 15.49 4.24 23.21
CA ALA A 53 15.83 3.21 24.19
C ALA A 53 15.13 1.88 23.91
N PHE A 54 15.81 0.80 24.32
CA PHE A 54 15.30 -0.56 24.35
C PHE A 54 15.17 -1.02 25.79
N LEU A 55 13.98 -1.45 26.17
CA LEU A 55 13.69 -2.05 27.47
C LEU A 55 13.38 -3.53 27.27
N GLU A 56 14.08 -4.42 27.97
CA GLU A 56 13.92 -5.86 27.81
C GLU A 56 13.66 -6.57 29.13
N TRP A 57 12.81 -7.60 29.03
CA TRP A 57 12.52 -8.55 30.09
C TRP A 57 12.75 -9.97 29.55
N GLU A 58 13.61 -10.70 30.24
CA GLU A 58 13.91 -12.11 29.99
C GLU A 58 12.92 -13.02 30.72
N GLU A 59 12.82 -14.28 30.31
CA GLU A 59 11.85 -15.25 30.82
C GLU A 59 11.71 -15.28 32.35
N HIS A 60 12.82 -15.26 33.08
CA HIS A 60 12.85 -15.30 34.55
C HIS A 60 12.28 -14.04 35.24
N GLN A 61 12.05 -12.96 34.48
CA GLN A 61 11.45 -11.70 34.94
C GLN A 61 9.94 -11.62 34.62
N LEU A 62 9.40 -12.57 33.85
CA LEU A 62 8.05 -12.53 33.31
C LEU A 62 7.07 -13.33 34.19
N PHE A 63 6.11 -12.63 34.78
CA PHE A 63 5.08 -13.23 35.64
C PHE A 63 3.68 -12.81 35.17
N ALA A 64 2.85 -13.79 34.79
CA ALA A 64 1.48 -13.54 34.39
C ALA A 64 0.55 -13.50 35.62
N VAL A 65 -0.34 -12.50 35.66
CA VAL A 65 -1.44 -12.41 36.63
C VAL A 65 -2.76 -12.53 35.86
N LYS A 66 -3.55 -13.57 36.17
CA LYS A 66 -4.80 -13.88 35.45
C LYS A 66 -4.60 -13.97 33.92
N GLY A 67 -3.52 -14.63 33.50
CA GLY A 67 -3.21 -14.86 32.09
C GLY A 67 -2.61 -13.67 31.33
N ALA A 68 -2.31 -12.55 32.00
CA ALA A 68 -1.72 -11.38 31.35
C ALA A 68 -0.43 -10.91 32.04
N TYR A 69 0.48 -10.38 31.25
CA TYR A 69 1.73 -9.76 31.68
C TYR A 69 1.56 -8.24 31.68
N SER A 70 2.06 -7.58 32.72
CA SER A 70 1.95 -6.12 32.87
C SER A 70 3.30 -5.48 33.12
N PHE A 71 3.58 -4.42 32.37
CA PHE A 71 4.82 -3.66 32.43
C PHE A 71 4.48 -2.20 32.65
N THR A 72 4.99 -1.62 33.73
CA THR A 72 4.74 -0.22 34.09
C THR A 72 6.05 0.43 34.45
N GLY A 73 6.31 1.62 33.92
CA GLY A 73 7.53 2.32 34.29
C GLY A 73 7.67 3.68 33.64
N ARG A 74 8.65 4.44 34.15
CA ARG A 74 9.17 5.63 33.49
C ARG A 74 10.18 5.21 32.43
N SER A 75 10.05 5.76 31.24
CA SER A 75 10.95 5.53 30.13
C SER A 75 12.31 6.22 30.35
N PRO A 76 13.44 5.59 29.96
CA PRO A 76 14.78 6.18 30.05
C PRO A 76 15.00 7.43 29.17
N VAL A 77 14.16 7.57 28.14
CA VAL A 77 14.03 8.74 27.27
C VAL A 77 12.55 9.13 27.16
N PRO A 78 12.20 10.42 27.08
CA PRO A 78 10.87 10.79 26.62
C PRO A 78 10.58 10.17 25.25
N PHE A 79 9.31 10.06 24.87
CA PHE A 79 8.96 9.41 23.61
C PHE A 79 7.70 9.97 22.96
N THR A 80 7.70 9.96 21.63
CA THR A 80 6.57 10.32 20.77
C THR A 80 5.76 9.12 20.33
N GLY A 81 6.31 7.91 20.47
CA GLY A 81 5.64 6.65 20.20
C GLY A 81 6.37 5.48 20.85
N LEU A 82 5.76 4.30 20.79
CA LEU A 82 6.39 3.06 21.25
C LEU A 82 5.88 1.84 20.47
N SER A 83 6.73 0.83 20.34
CA SER A 83 6.36 -0.49 19.82
C SER A 83 6.76 -1.58 20.81
N VAL A 84 5.94 -2.63 20.90
CA VAL A 84 6.16 -3.75 21.83
C VAL A 84 6.37 -5.02 21.03
N GLY A 85 7.45 -5.74 21.31
CA GLY A 85 7.77 -7.02 20.70
C GLY A 85 7.98 -8.12 21.74
N TRP A 86 7.75 -9.37 21.38
CA TRP A 86 7.86 -10.50 22.31
C TRP A 86 8.23 -11.83 21.63
N LEU A 87 8.71 -12.77 22.44
CA LEU A 87 8.77 -14.19 22.09
C LEU A 87 7.77 -14.99 22.92
N ALA A 88 7.26 -16.06 22.32
CA ALA A 88 6.31 -16.97 22.93
C ALA A 88 6.98 -18.34 23.16
N GLY A 89 6.64 -18.99 24.27
CA GLY A 89 7.12 -20.34 24.63
C GLY A 89 6.39 -21.48 23.91
N GLY A 90 5.73 -21.21 22.79
CA GLY A 90 4.93 -22.18 22.04
C GLY A 90 4.41 -21.62 20.71
N PRO A 91 3.78 -22.46 19.87
CA PRO A 91 3.22 -22.02 18.61
C PRO A 91 2.05 -21.06 18.85
N ALA A 92 2.07 -19.93 18.16
CA ALA A 92 1.01 -18.93 18.21
C ALA A 92 0.97 -18.12 16.92
N GLU A 93 -0.22 -17.63 16.57
CA GLU A 93 -0.39 -16.68 15.47
C GLU A 93 -0.30 -15.25 16.01
N PRO A 94 0.24 -14.27 15.26
CA PRO A 94 0.41 -12.90 15.76
C PRO A 94 -0.88 -12.29 16.32
N ARG A 95 -2.00 -12.50 15.62
CA ARG A 95 -3.30 -11.94 16.00
C ARG A 95 -3.93 -12.59 17.23
N SER A 96 -3.37 -13.69 17.74
CA SER A 96 -3.86 -14.34 18.96
C SER A 96 -3.46 -13.62 20.25
N PHE A 97 -2.52 -12.67 20.18
CA PHE A 97 -2.10 -11.86 21.33
C PHE A 97 -2.92 -10.56 21.41
N GLU A 98 -3.34 -10.19 22.62
CA GLU A 98 -3.90 -8.87 22.91
C GLU A 98 -2.85 -8.00 23.58
N VAL A 99 -2.64 -6.80 23.03
CA VAL A 99 -1.74 -5.79 23.60
C VAL A 99 -2.58 -4.58 23.96
N ALA A 100 -2.45 -4.06 25.18
CA ALA A 100 -3.05 -2.80 25.59
C ALA A 100 -1.97 -1.86 26.08
N ILE A 101 -2.00 -0.61 25.64
CA ILE A 101 -1.00 0.41 25.97
C ILE A 101 -1.72 1.67 26.44
N ARG A 102 -1.23 2.26 27.53
CA ARG A 102 -1.55 3.65 27.90
C ARG A 102 -0.29 4.35 28.36
N THR A 103 -0.28 5.66 28.23
CA THR A 103 0.90 6.49 28.53
C THR A 103 0.49 7.74 29.31
N ARG A 104 1.45 8.46 29.86
CA ARG A 104 1.21 9.79 30.44
C ARG A 104 2.43 10.71 30.29
N LYS A 105 2.17 12.00 30.49
CA LYS A 105 3.17 13.07 30.49
C LYS A 105 3.53 13.39 31.93
N ASP A 106 4.68 12.93 32.40
CA ASP A 106 5.11 13.05 33.79
C ASP A 106 4.01 12.63 34.77
N GLU A 107 3.54 13.56 35.60
CA GLU A 107 2.52 13.33 36.62
C GLU A 107 1.08 13.56 36.12
N ALA A 108 0.89 13.83 34.83
CA ALA A 108 -0.44 13.97 34.24
C ALA A 108 -1.25 12.66 34.35
N PRO A 109 -2.59 12.74 34.26
CA PRO A 109 -3.44 11.54 34.22
C PRO A 109 -3.05 10.61 33.07
N TRP A 110 -3.20 9.30 33.31
CA TRP A 110 -3.03 8.28 32.27
C TRP A 110 -4.00 8.49 31.12
N THR A 111 -3.53 8.25 29.90
CA THR A 111 -4.42 8.13 28.74
C THR A 111 -5.37 6.94 28.91
N LYS A 112 -6.41 6.92 28.08
CA LYS A 112 -7.22 5.70 27.91
C LYS A 112 -6.33 4.58 27.38
N TRP A 113 -6.67 3.35 27.75
CA TRP A 113 -6.08 2.18 27.12
C TRP A 113 -6.37 2.18 25.63
N VAL A 114 -5.33 1.94 24.84
CA VAL A 114 -5.42 1.63 23.43
C VAL A 114 -5.11 0.16 23.23
N HIS A 115 -6.00 -0.55 22.56
CA HIS A 115 -5.90 -1.99 22.35
C HIS A 115 -5.42 -2.32 20.94
N PHE A 116 -4.61 -3.36 20.81
CA PHE A 116 -4.09 -3.87 19.54
C PHE A 116 -4.05 -5.39 19.57
N ARG A 117 -3.97 -5.98 18.37
CA ARG A 117 -3.53 -7.36 18.19
C ARG A 117 -2.05 -7.39 17.79
N GLY A 118 -1.40 -8.55 17.87
CA GLY A 118 -0.11 -8.73 17.23
C GLY A 118 -0.24 -8.64 15.70
N ASP A 119 0.73 -7.95 15.10
CA ASP A 119 0.77 -7.56 13.68
C ASP A 119 1.63 -8.54 12.87
N ILE A 120 2.88 -8.72 13.29
CA ILE A 120 3.90 -9.52 12.60
C ILE A 120 4.40 -10.62 13.53
N GLY A 121 4.69 -11.82 13.01
CA GLY A 121 5.29 -12.93 13.75
C GLY A 121 6.78 -13.17 13.48
N PRO A 122 7.42 -14.08 14.24
CA PRO A 122 8.78 -14.55 13.97
C PRO A 122 8.91 -15.10 12.53
N GLY A 123 10.03 -14.80 11.88
CA GLY A 123 10.30 -15.17 10.48
C GLY A 123 9.75 -14.19 9.43
N GLU A 124 8.90 -13.23 9.82
CA GLU A 124 8.35 -12.22 8.91
C GLU A 124 9.14 -10.88 8.95
N SER A 125 9.98 -10.68 9.96
CA SER A 125 10.87 -9.53 10.08
C SER A 125 12.28 -9.94 10.53
N PRO A 126 13.32 -9.15 10.19
CA PRO A 126 14.69 -9.39 10.66
C PRO A 126 14.86 -9.50 12.18
N SER A 127 14.02 -8.83 12.98
CA SER A 127 14.10 -8.93 14.44
C SER A 127 13.59 -10.27 14.99
N ASN A 128 12.84 -11.03 14.20
CA ASN A 128 12.35 -12.38 14.53
C ASN A 128 11.52 -12.44 15.83
N LEU A 129 10.83 -11.35 16.17
CA LEU A 129 9.89 -11.25 17.29
C LEU A 129 8.47 -11.16 16.77
N PHE A 130 7.50 -11.49 17.62
CA PHE A 130 6.17 -10.92 17.46
C PHE A 130 6.21 -9.42 17.72
N TRP A 131 5.39 -8.64 17.03
CA TRP A 131 5.27 -7.19 17.25
C TRP A 131 3.82 -6.73 17.32
N SER A 132 3.53 -5.77 18.19
CA SER A 132 2.33 -4.94 18.11
C SER A 132 2.43 -3.97 16.94
N HIS A 133 1.30 -3.35 16.57
CA HIS A 133 1.36 -2.10 15.83
C HIS A 133 2.06 -1.01 16.66
N LEU A 134 2.55 0.02 15.97
CA LEU A 134 3.08 1.23 16.60
C LEU A 134 1.98 1.95 17.38
N TYR A 135 2.26 2.21 18.66
CA TYR A 135 1.46 3.12 19.48
C TYR A 135 2.00 4.55 19.33
N THR A 136 1.10 5.47 19.02
CA THR A 136 1.35 6.92 19.06
C THR A 136 0.33 7.54 20.02
N PRO A 137 0.74 8.39 20.98
CA PRO A 137 -0.19 9.10 21.85
C PRO A 137 -1.21 9.91 21.06
N LEU A 138 -2.47 9.89 21.50
CA LEU A 138 -3.59 10.53 20.80
C LEU A 138 -3.45 12.05 20.66
N ASP A 139 -2.67 12.67 21.54
CA ASP A 139 -2.40 14.11 21.54
C ASP A 139 -1.12 14.49 20.79
N PHE A 140 -0.45 13.51 20.16
CA PHE A 140 0.83 13.66 19.46
C PHE A 140 1.92 14.33 20.31
N GLY A 141 1.79 14.31 21.63
CA GLY A 141 2.78 14.89 22.53
C GLY A 141 3.91 13.93 22.89
N VAL A 142 4.88 14.48 23.61
CA VAL A 142 5.96 13.70 24.24
C VAL A 142 5.48 13.16 25.57
N HIS A 143 5.60 11.86 25.77
CA HIS A 143 5.24 11.13 26.99
C HIS A 143 6.49 10.60 27.69
N THR A 144 6.38 10.27 28.97
CA THR A 144 7.51 9.83 29.81
C THR A 144 7.28 8.49 30.48
N ASP A 145 6.01 8.10 30.68
CA ASP A 145 5.63 6.92 31.43
C ASP A 145 4.70 6.06 30.58
N TYR A 146 4.86 4.74 30.68
CA TYR A 146 4.06 3.75 29.97
C TYR A 146 3.46 2.72 30.93
N GLU A 147 2.34 2.18 30.51
CA GLU A 147 1.77 0.96 31.05
C GLU A 147 1.31 0.08 29.90
N ILE A 148 1.80 -1.15 29.89
CA ILE A 148 1.63 -2.12 28.80
C ILE A 148 1.08 -3.39 29.41
N LYS A 149 0.06 -3.96 28.77
CA LYS A 149 -0.47 -5.29 29.10
C LYS A 149 -0.41 -6.18 27.87
N ILE A 150 0.14 -7.38 28.01
CA ILE A 150 0.15 -8.41 26.96
C ILE A 150 -0.61 -9.62 27.47
N SER A 151 -1.66 -10.03 26.76
CA SER A 151 -2.45 -11.23 27.06
C SER A 151 -2.24 -12.24 25.92
N PRO A 152 -1.36 -13.24 26.10
CA PRO A 152 -1.16 -14.30 25.11
C PRO A 152 -2.34 -15.29 25.10
N PRO A 153 -2.43 -16.16 24.07
CA PRO A 153 -3.40 -17.26 24.07
C PRO A 153 -3.14 -18.25 25.21
N ASP A 154 -4.18 -18.96 25.65
CA ASP A 154 -4.12 -19.91 26.75
C ASP A 154 -3.02 -20.97 26.55
N GLY A 155 -2.19 -21.16 27.57
CA GLY A 155 -1.11 -22.14 27.55
C GLY A 155 0.15 -21.71 26.80
N VAL A 156 0.21 -20.48 26.27
CA VAL A 156 1.39 -19.94 25.58
C VAL A 156 2.04 -18.84 26.42
N PRO A 157 3.07 -19.14 27.24
CA PRO A 157 3.74 -18.12 28.03
C PRO A 157 4.60 -17.19 27.16
N LEU A 158 4.85 -15.98 27.63
CA LEU A 158 5.89 -15.12 27.06
C LEU A 158 7.26 -15.55 27.61
N THR A 159 8.28 -15.58 26.75
CA THR A 159 9.67 -15.91 27.12
C THR A 159 10.61 -14.72 27.00
N PHE A 160 10.18 -13.67 26.30
CA PHE A 160 10.93 -12.42 26.14
C PHE A 160 9.97 -11.29 25.81
N VAL A 161 10.24 -10.09 26.32
CA VAL A 161 9.53 -8.86 25.93
C VAL A 161 10.53 -7.74 25.69
N ARG A 162 10.33 -6.99 24.61
CA ARG A 162 11.06 -5.78 24.25
C ARG A 162 10.10 -4.62 24.04
N VAL A 163 10.43 -3.47 24.61
CA VAL A 163 9.76 -2.21 24.33
C VAL A 163 10.76 -1.27 23.68
N VAL A 164 10.35 -0.66 22.57
CA VAL A 164 11.14 0.33 21.82
C VAL A 164 10.45 1.68 21.95
N VAL A 165 11.21 2.69 22.34
CA VAL A 165 10.75 4.07 22.50
C VAL A 165 11.72 5.02 21.81
N ALA A 166 11.21 6.10 21.21
CA ALA A 166 12.03 7.18 20.68
C ALA A 166 11.32 8.54 20.78
N ASP A 167 12.10 9.62 20.89
CA ASP A 167 11.63 11.01 20.91
C ASP A 167 11.84 11.69 19.55
N ASN A 168 10.86 11.59 18.65
CA ASN A 168 10.91 12.26 17.35
C ASN A 168 10.44 13.73 17.37
N SER A 169 10.19 14.33 18.56
CA SER A 169 9.67 15.70 18.67
C SER A 169 10.72 16.76 18.33
N ALA A 170 12.00 16.47 18.56
CA ALA A 170 13.09 17.43 18.45
C ALA A 170 13.73 17.52 17.06
N VAL A 171 13.29 16.71 16.09
CA VAL A 171 13.84 16.78 14.73
C VAL A 171 13.35 18.09 14.10
N PRO A 172 14.26 19.01 13.69
CA PRO A 172 13.95 20.41 13.42
C PRO A 172 12.77 20.56 12.47
N GLU A 173 12.02 21.63 12.71
CA GLU A 173 10.83 22.00 11.94
C GLU A 173 11.18 21.92 10.46
N ALA A 174 10.49 21.01 9.79
CA ALA A 174 10.54 20.84 8.35
C ALA A 174 10.33 22.22 7.71
N THR A 175 11.32 22.75 6.99
CA THR A 175 11.08 23.91 6.11
C THR A 175 10.33 23.41 4.88
N VAL A 176 9.07 23.02 5.07
CA VAL A 176 8.14 22.75 3.98
C VAL A 176 7.73 24.11 3.42
N PRO A 177 7.86 24.37 2.12
CA PRO A 177 7.28 25.56 1.53
C PRO A 177 5.79 25.61 1.90
N SER A 178 5.37 26.71 2.52
CA SER A 178 4.00 26.97 2.99
C SER A 178 2.98 27.17 1.87
N GLU A 179 3.32 26.79 0.63
CA GLU A 179 2.34 26.77 -0.43
C GLU A 179 1.26 25.77 -0.03
N PRO A 180 0.01 26.22 0.21
CA PRO A 180 -1.07 25.28 0.40
C PRO A 180 -1.04 24.36 -0.81
N LEU A 181 -1.18 23.05 -0.60
CA LEU A 181 -1.48 22.11 -1.68
C LEU A 181 -2.69 22.68 -2.42
N ARG A 182 -2.42 23.44 -3.48
CA ARG A 182 -3.43 24.20 -4.20
C ARG A 182 -4.43 23.14 -4.65
N ALA A 183 -5.71 23.38 -4.39
CA ALA A 183 -6.75 22.55 -4.95
C ALA A 183 -6.41 22.39 -6.45
N PRO A 184 -6.20 21.16 -6.93
CA PRO A 184 -5.63 20.98 -8.25
C PRO A 184 -6.55 21.66 -9.26
N GLU A 185 -5.97 22.49 -10.11
CA GLU A 185 -6.68 23.10 -11.22
C GLU A 185 -7.43 22.01 -11.98
N ALA A 186 -8.66 22.33 -12.41
CA ALA A 186 -9.43 21.44 -13.25
C ALA A 186 -8.55 21.01 -14.43
N ILE A 187 -8.41 19.69 -14.63
CA ILE A 187 -7.66 19.13 -15.76
C ILE A 187 -8.42 19.52 -17.02
N THR A 188 -8.02 20.61 -17.67
CA THR A 188 -8.68 21.13 -18.87
C THR A 188 -8.18 20.45 -20.15
N THR A 189 -7.12 19.64 -20.09
CA THR A 189 -6.66 18.78 -21.20
C THR A 189 -6.08 17.44 -20.69
N LEU A 190 -6.46 16.32 -21.32
CA LEU A 190 -5.96 14.96 -21.01
C LEU A 190 -4.51 14.77 -21.51
N GLY A 191 -3.56 15.49 -20.91
CA GLY A 191 -2.12 15.33 -21.14
C GLY A 191 -1.47 14.24 -20.28
N ALA A 192 -0.15 14.06 -20.40
CA ALA A 192 0.61 13.18 -19.51
C ALA A 192 0.42 13.61 -18.04
N PRO A 193 0.12 12.69 -17.10
CA PRO A 193 -0.05 13.05 -15.70
C PRO A 193 1.25 13.61 -15.13
N ALA A 194 1.19 14.84 -14.59
CA ALA A 194 2.31 15.46 -13.90
C ALA A 194 2.63 14.71 -12.60
N GLN A 195 3.90 14.77 -12.17
CA GLN A 195 4.30 14.32 -10.85
C GLN A 195 3.49 15.12 -9.80
N PRO A 196 2.76 14.46 -8.88
CA PRO A 196 2.06 15.18 -7.83
C PRO A 196 3.07 15.83 -6.87
N THR A 197 2.65 16.87 -6.15
CA THR A 197 3.45 17.44 -5.07
C THR A 197 3.73 16.37 -4.01
N ILE A 198 5.02 16.14 -3.73
CA ILE A 198 5.50 15.14 -2.78
C ILE A 198 6.35 15.86 -1.74
N ILE A 199 6.05 15.62 -0.46
CA ILE A 199 6.90 16.02 0.67
C ILE A 199 8.06 15.02 0.70
N LEU A 200 9.21 15.49 0.23
CA LEU A 200 10.45 14.73 0.14
C LEU A 200 11.06 14.47 1.51
N ARG A 201 11.93 13.47 1.58
CA ARG A 201 12.60 13.05 2.81
C ARG A 201 13.30 14.17 3.56
N PRO A 202 14.08 15.09 2.93
CA PRO A 202 14.73 16.16 3.69
C PRO A 202 13.74 17.09 4.38
N GLN A 203 12.52 17.20 3.85
CA GLN A 203 11.47 18.01 4.44
C GLN A 203 10.98 17.36 5.73
N TRP A 204 10.60 16.08 5.74
CA TRP A 204 10.04 15.47 6.96
C TRP A 204 11.07 14.77 7.86
N LEU A 205 12.24 14.36 7.37
CA LEU A 205 13.26 13.60 8.11
C LEU A 205 14.46 14.45 8.52
N GLY A 206 14.73 15.56 7.81
CA GLY A 206 15.96 16.33 7.98
C GLY A 206 17.15 15.75 7.19
N ALA A 207 18.38 15.91 7.70
CA ALA A 207 19.59 15.48 7.02
C ALA A 207 19.61 13.96 6.78
N GLU A 208 19.90 13.54 5.54
CA GLU A 208 19.93 12.11 5.18
C GLU A 208 21.34 11.53 5.23
N HIS A 209 21.44 10.31 5.76
CA HIS A 209 22.60 9.44 5.54
C HIS A 209 22.53 8.80 4.14
N PRO A 210 23.66 8.43 3.51
CA PRO A 210 23.64 7.69 2.27
C PRO A 210 23.05 6.29 2.49
N TRP A 211 21.98 5.95 1.76
CA TRP A 211 21.32 4.64 1.82
C TRP A 211 21.57 3.86 0.54
N ASN A 212 21.96 2.59 0.67
CA ASN A 212 22.00 1.69 -0.47
C ASN A 212 20.57 1.28 -0.86
N VAL A 213 20.29 1.32 -2.16
CA VAL A 213 18.98 0.94 -2.72
C VAL A 213 19.16 -0.18 -3.74
N SER A 214 18.25 -1.14 -3.72
CA SER A 214 18.16 -2.15 -4.78
C SER A 214 17.21 -1.66 -5.86
N GLN A 215 17.67 -1.60 -7.11
CA GLN A 215 16.83 -1.19 -8.24
C GLN A 215 15.86 -2.31 -8.65
N ILE A 216 14.63 -1.94 -9.01
CA ILE A 216 13.63 -2.85 -9.55
C ILE A 216 12.92 -2.21 -10.75
N ASN A 217 12.07 -2.98 -11.43
CA ASN A 217 11.12 -2.45 -12.40
C ASN A 217 9.71 -2.78 -11.90
N ILE A 218 8.94 -1.75 -11.53
CA ILE A 218 7.60 -2.00 -11.02
C ILE A 218 6.66 -2.47 -12.14
N THR A 219 5.79 -3.40 -11.78
CA THR A 219 4.68 -3.89 -12.61
C THR A 219 3.34 -3.75 -11.91
N HIS A 220 3.38 -3.58 -10.59
CA HIS A 220 2.23 -3.48 -9.69
C HIS A 220 2.39 -2.31 -8.70
N ALA A 221 1.26 -1.84 -8.17
CA ALA A 221 1.19 -1.06 -6.94
C ALA A 221 0.41 -1.86 -5.89
N ILE A 222 1.00 -2.00 -4.70
CA ILE A 222 0.37 -2.62 -3.55
C ILE A 222 -0.07 -1.51 -2.60
N VAL A 223 -1.38 -1.40 -2.40
CA VAL A 223 -2.00 -0.41 -1.52
C VAL A 223 -2.08 -0.97 -0.11
N HIS A 224 -1.70 -0.14 0.85
CA HIS A 224 -1.66 -0.43 2.28
C HIS A 224 -2.48 0.58 3.08
N HIS A 225 -2.77 0.22 4.32
CA HIS A 225 -3.04 1.18 5.38
C HIS A 225 -1.93 1.10 6.42
N THR A 226 -1.81 2.10 7.30
CA THR A 226 -0.76 2.07 8.33
C THR A 226 -1.22 1.47 9.66
N VAL A 227 -2.52 1.27 9.88
CA VAL A 227 -3.11 0.76 11.14
C VAL A 227 -2.90 1.70 12.34
N HIS A 228 -2.78 3.00 12.08
CA HIS A 228 -2.69 4.01 13.14
C HIS A 228 -4.05 4.66 13.40
N HIS A 229 -4.17 5.36 14.52
CA HIS A 229 -5.33 6.21 14.79
C HIS A 229 -5.63 7.12 13.59
N ASN A 230 -6.90 7.20 13.20
CA ASN A 230 -7.39 8.10 12.15
C ASN A 230 -7.43 9.59 12.60
N ILE A 231 -6.50 9.97 13.48
CA ILE A 231 -6.47 11.22 14.23
C ILE A 231 -5.44 12.25 13.73
N PRO A 232 -4.28 11.93 13.11
CA PRO A 232 -3.41 12.98 12.58
C PRO A 232 -4.21 13.93 11.68
N ARG A 233 -4.31 15.20 12.06
CA ARG A 233 -5.09 16.21 11.32
C ARG A 233 -4.23 17.34 10.81
N THR A 234 -3.09 17.57 11.45
CA THR A 234 -2.14 18.60 11.05
C THR A 234 -0.97 17.99 10.28
N GLU A 235 -0.25 18.85 9.55
CA GLU A 235 0.98 18.44 8.88
C GLU A 235 2.06 17.98 9.87
N ALA A 236 2.15 18.65 11.02
CA ALA A 236 3.08 18.30 12.09
C ALA A 236 2.78 16.89 12.63
N ASP A 237 1.52 16.55 12.87
CA ASP A 237 1.10 15.21 13.31
C ASP A 237 1.52 14.16 12.27
N SER A 238 1.28 14.42 10.98
CA SER A 238 1.65 13.52 9.88
C SER A 238 3.18 13.34 9.78
N ILE A 239 3.97 14.40 9.97
CA ILE A 239 5.43 14.33 9.97
C ILE A 239 5.95 13.51 11.16
N GLN A 240 5.41 13.75 12.36
CA GLN A 240 5.76 12.98 13.55
C GLN A 240 5.43 11.50 13.35
N LEU A 241 4.24 11.19 12.83
CA LEU A 241 3.83 9.83 12.53
C LEU A 241 4.74 9.16 11.49
N MET A 242 5.16 9.87 10.44
CA MET A 242 6.13 9.36 9.47
C MET A 242 7.47 8.99 10.13
N ARG A 243 7.96 9.83 11.05
CA ARG A 243 9.19 9.58 11.81
C ARG A 243 9.06 8.39 12.75
N ASP A 244 7.94 8.29 13.47
CA ASP A 244 7.66 7.18 14.37
C ASP A 244 7.53 5.85 13.61
N ILE A 245 6.76 5.81 12.50
CA ILE A 245 6.66 4.62 11.63
C ILE A 245 8.04 4.19 11.14
N ARG A 246 8.85 5.13 10.66
CA ARG A 246 10.18 4.84 10.16
C ARG A 246 11.08 4.28 11.26
N LEU A 247 11.28 5.03 12.34
CA LEU A 247 12.31 4.72 13.32
C LEU A 247 11.85 3.65 14.31
N ILE A 248 10.72 3.87 14.97
CA ILE A 248 10.28 3.03 16.10
C ILE A 248 9.80 1.68 15.58
N ASP A 249 8.90 1.70 14.60
CA ASP A 249 8.26 0.48 14.12
C ASP A 249 9.13 -0.31 13.14
N HIS A 250 9.53 0.32 12.03
CA HIS A 250 10.22 -0.40 10.97
C HIS A 250 11.69 -0.68 11.29
N MET A 251 12.45 0.33 11.72
CA MET A 251 13.90 0.17 11.90
C MET A 251 14.26 -0.49 13.23
N LEU A 252 13.84 0.10 14.35
CA LEU A 252 14.20 -0.39 15.68
C LEU A 252 13.35 -1.61 16.10
N GLY A 253 12.07 -1.63 15.72
CA GLY A 253 11.18 -2.76 15.96
C GLY A 253 11.45 -3.93 15.02
N LYS A 254 11.06 -3.78 13.75
CA LYS A 254 11.10 -4.86 12.75
C LYS A 254 12.51 -5.15 12.22
N GLY A 255 13.48 -4.26 12.42
CA GLY A 255 14.87 -4.45 11.96
C GLY A 255 15.06 -4.15 10.47
N TRP A 256 14.13 -3.42 9.84
CA TRP A 256 14.26 -3.00 8.45
C TRP A 256 15.27 -1.86 8.31
N SER A 257 15.83 -1.69 7.11
CA SER A 257 16.84 -0.65 6.86
C SER A 257 16.27 0.76 6.77
N ASP A 258 14.98 0.90 6.44
CA ASP A 258 14.27 2.17 6.31
C ASP A 258 12.76 1.90 6.36
N ILE A 259 11.94 2.94 6.22
CA ILE A 259 10.50 2.78 6.06
C ILE A 259 10.17 1.88 4.85
N GLY A 260 9.33 0.84 5.05
CA GLY A 260 9.06 -0.16 4.02
C GLY A 260 8.23 0.33 2.83
N TYR A 261 7.39 1.35 3.04
CA TYR A 261 6.53 1.94 2.00
C TYR A 261 7.30 2.94 1.14
N HIS A 262 6.98 3.03 -0.15
CA HIS A 262 7.58 4.03 -1.04
C HIS A 262 6.93 5.40 -0.87
N PHE A 263 5.61 5.40 -0.67
CA PHE A 263 4.83 6.60 -0.44
C PHE A 263 3.84 6.35 0.70
N VAL A 264 3.59 7.40 1.48
CA VAL A 264 2.56 7.41 2.52
C VAL A 264 1.68 8.62 2.29
N ILE A 265 0.36 8.45 2.35
CA ILE A 265 -0.62 9.50 2.06
C ILE A 265 -1.44 9.77 3.32
N ASP A 266 -1.43 11.02 3.80
CA ASP A 266 -2.21 11.41 4.96
C ASP A 266 -3.69 11.68 4.62
N ARG A 267 -4.48 11.98 5.67
CA ARG A 267 -5.92 12.26 5.53
C ARG A 267 -6.21 13.50 4.68
N GLU A 268 -5.33 14.48 4.64
CA GLU A 268 -5.50 15.70 3.84
C GLU A 268 -4.99 15.52 2.39
N GLY A 269 -4.47 14.32 2.07
CA GLY A 269 -3.96 13.99 0.75
C GLY A 269 -2.51 14.45 0.53
N ARG A 270 -1.76 14.84 1.57
CA ARG A 270 -0.33 15.09 1.46
C ARG A 270 0.37 13.77 1.15
N ILE A 271 1.24 13.77 0.15
CA ILE A 271 2.01 12.59 -0.26
C ILE A 271 3.41 12.74 0.31
N PHE A 272 3.82 11.84 1.20
CA PHE A 272 5.17 11.77 1.73
C PHE A 272 5.99 10.74 0.96
N GLN A 273 7.22 11.10 0.60
CA GLN A 273 8.20 10.12 0.17
C GLN A 273 8.61 9.28 1.39
N GLY A 274 8.33 7.98 1.34
CA GLY A 274 8.81 7.01 2.32
C GLY A 274 10.22 6.56 1.97
N ARG A 275 10.38 5.31 1.51
CA ARG A 275 11.64 4.64 1.17
C ARG A 275 12.58 5.56 0.40
N HIS A 276 13.84 5.62 0.83
CA HIS A 276 14.85 6.42 0.14
C HIS A 276 14.93 6.06 -1.34
N ASN A 277 14.75 7.07 -2.20
CA ASN A 277 14.92 6.97 -3.64
C ASN A 277 15.46 8.31 -4.15
N PRO A 278 16.75 8.40 -4.50
CA PRO A 278 17.37 9.64 -4.95
C PRO A 278 16.93 10.05 -6.37
N GLN A 279 16.26 9.15 -7.11
CA GLN A 279 15.91 9.29 -8.52
C GLN A 279 14.44 8.92 -8.79
N LEU A 280 13.50 9.52 -8.06
CA LEU A 280 12.05 9.19 -8.12
C LEU A 280 11.45 9.12 -9.54
N ASN A 281 11.91 9.97 -10.46
CA ASN A 281 11.39 10.04 -11.84
C ASN A 281 11.94 8.96 -12.76
N THR A 282 13.17 8.50 -12.53
CA THR A 282 13.92 7.66 -13.48
C THR A 282 14.21 6.27 -12.95
N GLN A 283 14.02 6.03 -11.65
CA GLN A 283 14.39 4.79 -10.99
C GLN A 283 13.29 4.30 -10.04
N ASP A 284 13.06 2.99 -10.04
CA ASP A 284 12.31 2.31 -8.98
C ASP A 284 13.26 1.59 -8.05
N VAL A 285 12.93 1.57 -6.76
CA VAL A 285 13.72 0.93 -5.72
C VAL A 285 12.90 -0.15 -5.03
N MET A 286 13.55 -1.15 -4.45
CA MET A 286 12.87 -2.18 -3.66
C MET A 286 12.52 -1.64 -2.27
N GLY A 287 11.23 -1.74 -1.91
CA GLY A 287 10.74 -1.53 -0.54
C GLY A 287 10.67 -2.83 0.26
N ASP A 288 10.17 -2.74 1.49
CA ASP A 288 10.01 -3.87 2.43
C ASP A 288 8.55 -4.04 2.86
N HIS A 289 7.59 -3.62 2.03
CA HIS A 289 6.18 -3.48 2.41
C HIS A 289 5.31 -4.72 2.22
N ALA A 290 5.66 -5.62 1.29
CA ALA A 290 4.89 -6.82 0.97
C ALA A 290 5.79 -7.92 0.38
N PRO A 291 6.67 -8.58 1.17
CA PRO A 291 7.35 -9.78 0.71
C PRO A 291 6.32 -10.86 0.33
N PRO A 292 6.45 -11.56 -0.82
CA PRO A 292 7.55 -11.51 -1.80
C PRO A 292 7.34 -10.52 -2.98
N ALA A 293 6.23 -9.79 -3.01
CA ALA A 293 5.88 -8.85 -4.09
C ALA A 293 6.83 -7.64 -4.23
N ASN A 294 7.59 -7.30 -3.18
CA ASN A 294 8.55 -6.17 -3.15
C ASN A 294 9.43 -6.05 -4.39
N SER A 295 9.85 -7.17 -5.00
CA SER A 295 10.74 -7.18 -6.17
C SER A 295 10.14 -6.60 -7.46
N ARG A 296 8.82 -6.36 -7.49
CA ARG A 296 8.08 -5.95 -8.69
C ARG A 296 6.98 -4.92 -8.41
N SER A 297 6.96 -4.31 -7.23
CA SER A 297 5.87 -3.41 -6.82
C SER A 297 6.32 -2.12 -6.15
N VAL A 298 5.53 -1.06 -6.37
CA VAL A 298 5.54 0.13 -5.51
C VAL A 298 4.52 -0.04 -4.38
N GLY A 299 4.90 0.28 -3.16
CA GLY A 299 4.06 0.21 -1.97
C GLY A 299 3.57 1.60 -1.55
N ILE A 300 2.26 1.78 -1.49
CA ILE A 300 1.64 3.06 -1.13
C ILE A 300 0.71 2.85 0.06
N ALA A 301 1.01 3.47 1.20
CA ALA A 301 0.19 3.36 2.40
C ALA A 301 -0.70 4.60 2.59
N LEU A 302 -1.95 4.42 2.98
CA LEU A 302 -2.80 5.50 3.48
C LEU A 302 -2.73 5.49 5.02
N MET A 303 -2.45 6.65 5.63
CA MET A 303 -2.42 6.76 7.08
C MET A 303 -3.80 6.50 7.66
N GLY A 304 -3.91 5.52 8.55
CA GLY A 304 -5.15 5.19 9.23
C GLY A 304 -5.44 3.70 9.39
N GLN A 305 -6.54 3.41 10.08
CA GLN A 305 -7.12 2.08 10.24
C GLN A 305 -8.45 1.99 9.50
N PHE A 306 -8.58 1.01 8.61
CA PHE A 306 -9.71 0.81 7.68
C PHE A 306 -10.27 -0.61 7.71
N TYR A 307 -9.88 -1.43 8.69
CA TYR A 307 -10.39 -2.78 8.89
C TYR A 307 -11.47 -2.79 9.98
N PRO A 308 -12.74 -3.14 9.66
CA PRO A 308 -13.86 -3.15 10.60
C PRO A 308 -13.73 -4.04 11.85
N GLY A 309 -12.82 -5.02 11.83
CA GLY A 309 -12.69 -6.03 12.89
C GLY A 309 -11.69 -5.71 14.00
N GLU A 310 -11.19 -4.48 14.09
CA GLU A 310 -10.38 -3.98 15.22
C GLU A 310 -11.13 -2.82 15.88
N ASP A 311 -11.37 -2.91 17.20
CA ASP A 311 -12.14 -1.89 17.93
C ASP A 311 -11.31 -0.63 18.24
N ASP A 312 -9.98 -0.72 18.24
CA ASP A 312 -9.06 0.36 18.56
C ASP A 312 -7.75 0.21 17.75
N PRO A 313 -7.23 1.25 17.06
CA PRO A 313 -7.87 2.54 16.75
C PRO A 313 -9.22 2.40 16.04
N PRO A 314 -10.21 3.30 16.30
CA PRO A 314 -11.52 3.24 15.66
C PRO A 314 -11.43 3.21 14.14
N VAL A 315 -12.21 2.30 13.56
CA VAL A 315 -12.28 2.06 12.13
C VAL A 315 -12.75 3.32 11.41
N GLY A 316 -12.00 3.71 10.38
CA GLY A 316 -12.29 4.85 9.54
C GLY A 316 -12.53 4.46 8.08
N HIS A 317 -12.71 5.50 7.26
CA HIS A 317 -12.68 5.40 5.80
C HIS A 317 -11.59 6.31 5.25
N PRO A 318 -10.94 5.93 4.15
CA PRO A 318 -10.07 6.82 3.38
C PRO A 318 -10.80 8.13 3.05
N SER A 319 -10.16 9.27 3.29
CA SER A 319 -10.75 10.55 2.92
C SER A 319 -10.78 10.71 1.39
N ALA A 320 -11.68 11.54 0.90
CA ALA A 320 -11.71 11.89 -0.53
C ALA A 320 -10.41 12.57 -0.99
N ALA A 321 -9.72 13.30 -0.10
CA ALA A 321 -8.43 13.92 -0.43
C ALA A 321 -7.32 12.86 -0.58
N ALA A 322 -7.23 11.90 0.35
CA ALA A 322 -6.29 10.79 0.28
C ALA A 322 -6.50 9.92 -0.97
N LEU A 323 -7.76 9.60 -1.30
CA LEU A 323 -8.10 8.83 -2.50
C LEU A 323 -7.71 9.57 -3.79
N ARG A 324 -8.00 10.87 -3.90
CA ARG A 324 -7.57 11.67 -5.07
C ARG A 324 -6.06 11.73 -5.22
N SER A 325 -5.33 11.83 -4.11
CA SER A 325 -3.86 11.83 -4.14
C SER A 325 -3.30 10.46 -4.53
N LEU A 326 -3.89 9.37 -4.02
CA LEU A 326 -3.56 8.00 -4.43
C LEU A 326 -3.77 7.80 -5.94
N GLU A 327 -4.92 8.21 -6.45
CA GLU A 327 -5.26 8.08 -7.88
C GLU A 327 -4.29 8.85 -8.78
N ARG A 328 -3.94 10.09 -8.41
CA ARG A 328 -2.95 10.90 -9.15
C ARG A 328 -1.55 10.31 -9.10
N LEU A 329 -1.13 9.86 -7.92
CA LEU A 329 0.17 9.20 -7.74
C LEU A 329 0.26 7.94 -8.60
N LEU A 330 -0.77 7.10 -8.59
CA LEU A 330 -0.86 5.91 -9.42
C LEU A 330 -0.88 6.25 -10.91
N ALA A 331 -1.64 7.27 -11.34
CA ALA A 331 -1.68 7.71 -12.74
C ALA A 331 -0.31 8.15 -13.24
N TRP A 332 0.41 8.98 -12.47
CA TRP A 332 1.78 9.38 -12.78
C TRP A 332 2.72 8.17 -12.88
N ARG A 333 2.73 7.28 -11.88
CA ARG A 333 3.61 6.10 -11.87
C ARG A 333 3.32 5.11 -13.00
N PHE A 334 2.05 4.84 -13.27
CA PHE A 334 1.64 3.88 -14.30
C PHE A 334 1.88 4.44 -15.70
N HIS A 335 1.67 5.74 -15.90
CA HIS A 335 2.00 6.41 -17.15
C HIS A 335 3.50 6.32 -17.46
N GLN A 336 4.37 6.63 -16.48
CA GLN A 336 5.83 6.54 -16.63
C GLN A 336 6.36 5.14 -16.97
N ARG A 337 5.55 4.09 -16.75
CA ARG A 337 5.92 2.69 -16.96
C ARG A 337 5.08 2.00 -18.05
N ASN A 338 4.24 2.76 -18.75
CA ASN A 338 3.35 2.24 -19.79
C ASN A 338 2.49 1.05 -19.28
N LEU A 339 1.93 1.19 -18.07
CA LEU A 339 1.14 0.16 -17.40
C LEU A 339 -0.36 0.47 -17.43
N ASP A 340 -1.18 -0.51 -17.82
CA ASP A 340 -2.64 -0.40 -17.78
C ASP A 340 -3.14 -0.53 -16.32
N PRO A 341 -3.74 0.51 -15.73
CA PRO A 341 -4.21 0.46 -14.34
C PRO A 341 -5.34 -0.55 -14.11
N ARG A 342 -6.09 -0.95 -15.15
CA ARG A 342 -7.11 -2.00 -15.08
C ARG A 342 -6.56 -3.39 -15.40
N GLY A 343 -5.37 -3.45 -15.99
CA GLY A 343 -4.74 -4.69 -16.42
C GLY A 343 -4.32 -5.59 -15.27
N THR A 344 -3.96 -6.82 -15.63
CA THR A 344 -3.37 -7.81 -14.72
C THR A 344 -1.95 -8.17 -15.16
N ALA A 345 -1.16 -8.73 -14.24
CA ALA A 345 0.13 -9.32 -14.53
C ALA A 345 0.50 -10.37 -13.48
N ASN A 346 1.51 -11.20 -13.79
CA ASN A 346 2.05 -12.16 -12.85
C ASN A 346 2.95 -11.46 -11.83
N ILE A 347 2.80 -11.81 -10.55
CA ILE A 347 3.67 -11.37 -9.45
C ILE A 347 3.83 -12.50 -8.42
N ALA A 348 4.98 -12.50 -7.72
CA ALA A 348 5.19 -13.40 -6.60
C ALA A 348 4.27 -13.00 -5.42
N THR A 349 3.61 -14.00 -4.84
CA THR A 349 2.77 -13.87 -3.63
C THR A 349 3.19 -14.90 -2.60
N ALA A 350 2.69 -14.80 -1.37
CA ALA A 350 2.85 -15.83 -0.34
C ALA A 350 2.35 -17.22 -0.78
N TRP A 351 1.54 -17.28 -1.84
CA TRP A 351 0.96 -18.51 -2.40
C TRP A 351 1.54 -18.84 -3.78
N GLY A 352 2.78 -18.41 -4.06
CA GLY A 352 3.44 -18.59 -5.35
C GLY A 352 3.12 -17.48 -6.36
N THR A 353 3.50 -17.68 -7.62
CA THR A 353 3.25 -16.70 -8.68
C THR A 353 1.78 -16.71 -9.08
N ARG A 354 1.11 -15.55 -9.01
CA ARG A 354 -0.31 -15.41 -9.38
C ARG A 354 -0.50 -14.26 -10.37
N ASN A 355 -1.50 -14.40 -11.25
CA ASN A 355 -1.97 -13.31 -12.10
C ASN A 355 -2.99 -12.48 -11.34
N ILE A 356 -2.64 -11.24 -10.99
CA ILE A 356 -3.52 -10.32 -10.24
C ILE A 356 -3.60 -8.96 -10.92
N HIS A 357 -4.54 -8.12 -10.49
CA HIS A 357 -4.60 -6.74 -10.95
C HIS A 357 -3.33 -5.97 -10.59
N ARG A 358 -2.90 -5.09 -11.50
CA ARG A 358 -1.70 -4.27 -11.28
C ARG A 358 -1.82 -3.32 -10.10
N ILE A 359 -3.02 -2.80 -9.81
CA ILE A 359 -3.30 -2.06 -8.57
C ILE A 359 -4.03 -3.04 -7.65
N ALA A 360 -3.40 -3.46 -6.56
CA ALA A 360 -3.93 -4.48 -5.65
C ALA A 360 -3.74 -4.06 -4.19
N GLY A 361 -4.52 -4.62 -3.28
CA GLY A 361 -4.31 -4.48 -1.84
C GLY A 361 -3.26 -5.47 -1.34
N HIS A 362 -2.64 -5.19 -0.19
CA HIS A 362 -1.63 -6.08 0.40
C HIS A 362 -2.15 -7.53 0.59
N ARG A 363 -3.40 -7.71 1.00
CA ARG A 363 -4.03 -9.03 1.15
C ARG A 363 -4.11 -9.87 -0.13
N GLU A 364 -3.92 -9.28 -1.31
CA GLU A 364 -3.89 -10.02 -2.58
C GLU A 364 -2.53 -10.68 -2.83
N VAL A 365 -1.48 -10.30 -2.09
CA VAL A 365 -0.11 -10.83 -2.23
C VAL A 365 0.43 -11.53 -0.99
N SER A 366 -0.12 -11.25 0.20
CA SER A 366 0.32 -11.84 1.47
C SER A 366 -0.86 -12.07 2.42
N ALA A 367 -0.69 -12.93 3.43
CA ALA A 367 -1.72 -13.24 4.42
C ALA A 367 -1.87 -12.10 5.44
N THR A 368 -2.74 -11.12 5.15
CA THR A 368 -2.94 -9.93 6.00
C THR A 368 -4.35 -9.36 5.83
N ALA A 369 -4.82 -8.60 6.82
CA ALA A 369 -6.03 -7.78 6.72
C ALA A 369 -5.80 -6.45 5.97
N CYS A 370 -4.54 -6.05 5.75
CA CYS A 370 -4.20 -4.82 5.02
C CYS A 370 -4.70 -4.89 3.56
N PRO A 371 -5.28 -3.83 2.98
CA PRO A 371 -5.38 -2.44 3.45
C PRO A 371 -6.65 -2.12 4.27
N GLY A 372 -7.32 -3.12 4.83
CA GLY A 372 -8.61 -2.98 5.49
C GLY A 372 -9.78 -3.01 4.49
N ASP A 373 -10.94 -3.53 4.92
CA ASP A 373 -12.09 -3.78 4.02
C ASP A 373 -12.62 -2.48 3.40
N ASN A 374 -12.60 -1.38 4.17
CA ASN A 374 -13.10 -0.08 3.74
C ASN A 374 -12.26 0.56 2.62
N LEU A 375 -10.97 0.18 2.49
CA LEU A 375 -10.12 0.60 1.38
C LEU A 375 -10.06 -0.47 0.28
N GLN A 376 -10.06 -1.76 0.65
CA GLN A 376 -10.04 -2.88 -0.29
C GLN A 376 -11.21 -2.83 -1.28
N VAL A 377 -12.43 -2.55 -0.80
CA VAL A 377 -13.63 -2.50 -1.64
C VAL A 377 -13.57 -1.38 -2.70
N LEU A 378 -12.72 -0.38 -2.50
CA LEU A 378 -12.58 0.77 -3.40
C LEU A 378 -11.60 0.52 -4.56
N LEU A 379 -10.79 -0.55 -4.52
CA LEU A 379 -9.76 -0.80 -5.53
C LEU A 379 -10.29 -0.88 -6.98
N PRO A 380 -11.45 -1.50 -7.28
CA PRO A 380 -12.01 -1.47 -8.64
C PRO A 380 -12.33 -0.06 -9.13
N THR A 381 -12.89 0.79 -8.26
CA THR A 381 -13.18 2.20 -8.56
C THR A 381 -11.89 2.98 -8.75
N ILE A 382 -10.90 2.79 -7.88
CA ILE A 382 -9.57 3.42 -7.99
C ILE A 382 -8.93 3.09 -9.35
N ARG A 383 -8.93 1.83 -9.80
CA ARG A 383 -8.40 1.45 -11.12
C ARG A 383 -9.07 2.22 -12.27
N THR A 384 -10.39 2.43 -12.16
CA THR A 384 -11.18 3.16 -13.15
C THR A 384 -10.87 4.66 -13.12
N HIS A 385 -10.73 5.26 -11.94
CA HIS A 385 -10.34 6.66 -11.79
C HIS A 385 -8.91 6.92 -12.25
N VAL A 386 -7.95 6.06 -11.87
CA VAL A 386 -6.56 6.15 -12.35
C VAL A 386 -6.51 6.14 -13.87
N ARG A 387 -7.26 5.24 -14.52
CA ARG A 387 -7.41 5.23 -15.98
C ARG A 387 -7.92 6.56 -16.51
N SER A 388 -8.97 7.12 -15.89
CA SER A 388 -9.58 8.38 -16.36
C SER A 388 -8.63 9.58 -16.32
N LEU A 389 -7.58 9.50 -15.50
CA LEU A 389 -6.53 10.52 -15.38
C LEU A 389 -5.42 10.36 -16.43
N LEU A 390 -5.40 9.27 -17.21
CA LEU A 390 -4.42 9.06 -18.27
C LEU A 390 -4.87 9.69 -19.59
N PRO A 391 -3.95 10.14 -20.45
CA PRO A 391 -4.28 10.48 -21.84
C PRO A 391 -4.84 9.26 -22.58
N PRO A 392 -5.55 9.43 -23.71
CA PRO A 392 -5.85 8.31 -24.60
C PRO A 392 -4.57 7.54 -24.91
N TRP A 393 -4.69 6.22 -25.01
CA TRP A 393 -3.53 5.35 -25.16
C TRP A 393 -3.79 4.35 -26.27
N LEU A 394 -3.01 4.43 -27.34
CA LEU A 394 -3.08 3.47 -28.43
C LEU A 394 -2.43 2.15 -27.99
N ARG A 395 -3.23 1.08 -27.90
CA ARG A 395 -2.74 -0.30 -27.78
C ARG A 395 -3.30 -1.15 -28.91
N VAL A 396 -2.38 -1.78 -29.66
CA VAL A 396 -2.69 -2.74 -30.73
C VAL A 396 -2.25 -4.14 -30.33
N SER A 397 -3.03 -5.16 -30.68
CA SER A 397 -2.70 -6.57 -30.43
C SER A 397 -3.39 -7.48 -31.45
N PRO A 398 -2.71 -8.52 -31.98
CA PRO A 398 -1.32 -8.88 -31.75
C PRO A 398 -0.35 -7.91 -32.45
N ALA A 399 0.92 -7.90 -32.02
CA ALA A 399 1.98 -7.11 -32.66
C ALA A 399 2.48 -7.73 -33.99
N THR A 400 2.14 -8.99 -34.24
CA THR A 400 2.48 -9.69 -35.47
C THR A 400 1.27 -10.48 -36.00
N ILE A 401 1.13 -10.54 -37.32
CA ILE A 401 0.16 -11.37 -38.03
C ILE A 401 0.92 -12.21 -39.06
N SER A 402 0.60 -13.49 -39.12
CA SER A 402 1.15 -14.40 -40.12
C SER A 402 0.00 -15.11 -40.84
N GLY A 403 0.03 -15.11 -42.17
CA GLY A 403 -0.95 -15.79 -43.01
C GLY A 403 -0.29 -16.58 -44.14
N SER A 404 -1.01 -17.55 -44.69
CA SER A 404 -0.60 -18.27 -45.89
C SER A 404 -1.74 -18.34 -46.89
N LEU A 405 -1.47 -17.99 -48.14
CA LEU A 405 -2.43 -17.97 -49.23
C LEU A 405 -1.82 -18.62 -50.48
N LEU A 406 -2.65 -19.31 -51.27
CA LEU A 406 -2.23 -19.86 -52.56
C LEU A 406 -1.96 -18.74 -53.55
N VAL A 407 -1.05 -18.97 -54.50
CA VAL A 407 -0.79 -18.01 -55.59
C VAL A 407 -2.07 -17.70 -56.37
N GLY A 408 -2.29 -16.43 -56.71
CA GLY A 408 -3.47 -15.96 -57.42
C GLY A 408 -4.73 -15.77 -56.55
N THR A 409 -4.68 -16.06 -55.26
CA THR A 409 -5.75 -15.70 -54.32
C THR A 409 -5.95 -14.18 -54.30
N GLY A 410 -7.19 -13.74 -54.50
CA GLY A 410 -7.61 -12.35 -54.30
C GLY A 410 -7.59 -11.95 -52.81
N TRP A 411 -8.12 -10.75 -52.51
CA TRP A 411 -8.15 -10.22 -51.14
C TRP A 411 -8.86 -11.17 -50.17
N SER A 412 -8.09 -11.73 -49.24
CA SER A 412 -8.55 -12.67 -48.24
C SER A 412 -8.10 -12.23 -46.85
N THR A 413 -8.93 -12.49 -45.84
CA THR A 413 -8.57 -12.22 -44.44
C THR A 413 -7.46 -13.16 -43.98
N ILE A 414 -6.41 -12.60 -43.40
CA ILE A 414 -5.27 -13.34 -42.84
C ILE A 414 -5.12 -13.15 -41.33
N GLY A 415 -5.94 -12.29 -40.73
CA GLY A 415 -5.98 -12.08 -39.29
C GLY A 415 -6.76 -10.84 -38.91
N THR A 416 -6.76 -10.53 -37.61
CA THR A 416 -7.38 -9.33 -37.05
C THR A 416 -6.43 -8.67 -36.05
N VAL A 417 -6.47 -7.35 -35.98
CA VAL A 417 -5.78 -6.54 -34.97
C VAL A 417 -6.84 -5.84 -34.12
N ASN A 418 -6.75 -6.01 -32.81
CA ASN A 418 -7.57 -5.29 -31.85
C ASN A 418 -6.90 -3.95 -31.53
N VAL A 419 -7.66 -2.86 -31.66
CA VAL A 419 -7.30 -1.53 -31.19
C VAL A 419 -8.09 -1.25 -29.92
N THR A 420 -7.37 -0.88 -28.85
CA THR A 420 -7.95 -0.63 -27.52
C THR A 420 -7.43 0.68 -26.94
N ASN A 421 -8.21 1.28 -26.02
CA ASN A 421 -7.82 2.45 -25.23
C ASN A 421 -7.69 2.11 -23.73
N PRO A 422 -6.49 1.73 -23.25
CA PRO A 422 -6.26 1.53 -21.82
C PRO A 422 -6.19 2.83 -21.01
N GLY A 423 -6.04 3.98 -21.68
CA GLY A 423 -6.00 5.32 -21.08
C GLY A 423 -7.39 5.93 -20.91
N GLY A 424 -7.45 7.23 -20.58
CA GLY A 424 -8.69 7.98 -20.44
C GLY A 424 -9.23 8.51 -21.76
N GLY A 425 -10.33 9.26 -21.70
CA GLY A 425 -10.96 9.91 -22.85
C GLY A 425 -11.35 8.97 -23.99
N THR A 426 -11.50 9.55 -25.18
CA THR A 426 -11.74 8.83 -26.43
C THR A 426 -10.46 8.81 -27.25
N LEU A 427 -10.05 7.63 -27.70
CA LEU A 427 -8.96 7.46 -28.66
C LEU A 427 -9.53 7.50 -30.08
N SER A 428 -9.19 8.53 -30.85
CA SER A 428 -9.38 8.53 -32.31
C SER A 428 -8.14 7.96 -32.96
N TRP A 429 -8.29 6.97 -33.84
CA TRP A 429 -7.17 6.28 -34.49
C TRP A 429 -7.36 6.13 -36.00
N SER A 430 -6.24 6.00 -36.71
CA SER A 430 -6.16 5.65 -38.13
C SER A 430 -5.10 4.57 -38.36
N ALA A 431 -5.18 3.86 -39.49
CA ALA A 431 -4.26 2.80 -39.86
C ALA A 431 -3.84 2.93 -41.33
N THR A 432 -2.56 2.71 -41.62
CA THR A 432 -1.99 2.67 -42.97
C THR A 432 -1.14 1.42 -43.15
N ASP A 433 -1.20 0.79 -44.32
CA ASP A 433 -0.27 -0.26 -44.72
C ASP A 433 0.84 0.30 -45.62
N ASN A 434 1.93 -0.46 -45.78
CA ASN A 434 3.07 -0.07 -46.61
C ASN A 434 3.31 -0.97 -47.83
N ARG A 435 2.34 -1.83 -48.18
CA ARG A 435 2.48 -2.81 -49.27
C ARG A 435 1.18 -2.88 -50.07
N ALA A 436 1.28 -2.79 -51.40
CA ALA A 436 0.11 -2.91 -52.29
C ALA A 436 -0.67 -4.24 -52.17
N TRP A 437 -0.04 -5.29 -51.64
CA TRP A 437 -0.68 -6.59 -51.42
C TRP A 437 -1.39 -6.71 -50.06
N LEU A 438 -1.27 -5.71 -49.18
CA LEU A 438 -1.78 -5.68 -47.81
C LEU A 438 -2.85 -4.58 -47.69
N ARG A 439 -3.88 -4.80 -46.89
CA ARG A 439 -4.83 -3.74 -46.51
C ARG A 439 -5.51 -4.04 -45.17
N VAL A 440 -6.12 -3.01 -44.59
CA VAL A 440 -6.90 -3.10 -43.35
C VAL A 440 -8.29 -2.50 -43.46
N ILE A 441 -9.26 -3.06 -42.74
CA ILE A 441 -10.65 -2.59 -42.71
C ILE A 441 -11.20 -2.72 -41.27
N PRO A 442 -11.70 -1.64 -40.65
CA PRO A 442 -11.69 -0.26 -41.13
C PRO A 442 -10.29 0.39 -41.04
N ILE A 443 -10.07 1.49 -41.78
CA ILE A 443 -8.81 2.26 -41.77
C ILE A 443 -8.75 3.34 -40.67
N SER A 444 -9.85 3.56 -39.96
CA SER A 444 -9.95 4.53 -38.86
C SER A 444 -11.13 4.19 -37.96
N GLY A 445 -11.09 4.67 -36.73
CA GLY A 445 -12.16 4.49 -35.76
C GLY A 445 -11.98 5.36 -34.53
N THR A 446 -12.88 5.19 -33.57
CA THR A 446 -12.80 5.80 -32.25
C THR A 446 -13.15 4.77 -31.20
N THR A 447 -12.36 4.67 -30.13
CA THR A 447 -12.69 3.82 -28.98
C THR A 447 -12.53 4.57 -27.67
N ALA A 448 -13.55 4.51 -26.82
CA ALA A 448 -13.46 5.01 -25.45
C ALA A 448 -13.13 3.89 -24.48
N THR A 449 -13.89 2.79 -24.47
CA THR A 449 -13.73 1.67 -23.52
C THR A 449 -13.83 0.29 -24.17
N GLU A 450 -14.46 0.24 -25.34
CA GLU A 450 -14.68 -0.91 -26.20
C GLU A 450 -13.42 -1.31 -26.97
N THR A 451 -13.48 -2.44 -27.67
CA THR A 451 -12.40 -2.91 -28.54
C THR A 451 -12.81 -2.78 -30.00
N ASP A 452 -12.02 -2.07 -30.80
CA ASP A 452 -12.19 -2.03 -32.24
C ASP A 452 -11.45 -3.20 -32.87
N THR A 453 -12.14 -4.00 -33.68
CA THR A 453 -11.53 -5.12 -34.41
C THR A 453 -11.25 -4.70 -35.84
N VAL A 454 -9.97 -4.71 -36.22
CA VAL A 454 -9.49 -4.34 -37.56
C VAL A 454 -9.10 -5.60 -38.33
N VAL A 455 -9.79 -5.86 -39.42
CA VAL A 455 -9.54 -7.02 -40.29
C VAL A 455 -8.32 -6.73 -41.15
N VAL A 456 -7.35 -7.64 -41.13
CA VAL A 456 -6.16 -7.61 -41.99
C VAL A 456 -6.39 -8.53 -43.17
N GLN A 457 -6.27 -7.99 -44.37
CA GLN A 457 -6.42 -8.75 -45.61
C GLN A 457 -5.17 -8.67 -46.46
N ALA A 458 -4.89 -9.76 -47.17
CA ALA A 458 -3.81 -9.82 -48.15
C ALA A 458 -4.30 -10.39 -49.48
N THR A 459 -3.63 -10.03 -50.56
CA THR A 459 -3.79 -10.62 -51.89
C THR A 459 -2.45 -11.18 -52.36
N THR A 460 -2.49 -12.24 -53.16
CA THR A 460 -1.29 -12.81 -53.80
C THR A 460 -1.20 -12.44 -55.28
N SER A 461 -2.13 -11.61 -55.77
CA SER A 461 -2.11 -11.10 -57.13
C SER A 461 -0.82 -10.31 -57.37
N GLY A 462 0.01 -10.78 -58.32
CA GLY A 462 1.29 -10.16 -58.65
C GLY A 462 2.45 -10.50 -57.71
N LEU A 463 2.27 -11.45 -56.77
CA LEU A 463 3.34 -11.94 -55.91
C LEU A 463 3.84 -13.33 -56.35
N GLY A 464 5.15 -13.54 -56.28
CA GLY A 464 5.76 -14.85 -56.47
C GLY A 464 5.72 -15.72 -55.21
N PHE A 465 6.06 -17.01 -55.35
CA PHE A 465 6.24 -17.92 -54.22
C PHE A 465 7.25 -17.39 -53.21
N GLY A 466 7.07 -17.76 -51.93
CA GLY A 466 7.96 -17.37 -50.84
C GLY A 466 7.28 -16.52 -49.78
N THR A 467 8.09 -15.88 -48.94
CA THR A 467 7.64 -15.09 -47.80
C THR A 467 7.74 -13.60 -48.11
N HIS A 468 6.63 -12.89 -47.89
CA HIS A 468 6.49 -11.45 -48.10
C HIS A 468 6.22 -10.76 -46.76
N THR A 469 6.93 -9.67 -46.48
CA THR A 469 6.78 -8.92 -45.24
C THR A 469 6.26 -7.51 -45.49
N GLY A 470 5.27 -7.11 -44.69
CA GLY A 470 4.64 -5.80 -44.69
C GLY A 470 4.43 -5.31 -43.26
N ALA A 471 3.98 -4.08 -43.13
CA ALA A 471 3.67 -3.46 -41.84
C ALA A 471 2.38 -2.65 -41.95
N ILE A 472 1.63 -2.64 -40.86
CA ILE A 472 0.49 -1.75 -40.65
C ILE A 472 0.88 -0.80 -39.53
N THR A 473 0.78 0.50 -39.78
CA THR A 473 1.04 1.57 -38.82
C THR A 473 -0.28 2.13 -38.33
N PHE A 474 -0.57 1.96 -37.04
CA PHE A 474 -1.70 2.59 -36.36
C PHE A 474 -1.25 3.90 -35.72
N THR A 475 -2.03 4.96 -35.92
CA THR A 475 -1.76 6.30 -35.38
C THR A 475 -2.95 6.75 -34.55
N GLY A 476 -2.72 7.03 -33.26
CA GLY A 476 -3.66 7.73 -32.39
C GLY A 476 -3.51 9.23 -32.54
N ALA A 477 -4.62 9.96 -32.65
CA ALA A 477 -4.63 11.41 -32.69
C ALA A 477 -4.17 12.01 -31.36
N SER A 478 -3.45 13.14 -31.41
CA SER A 478 -3.01 13.87 -30.21
C SER A 478 -4.20 14.16 -29.28
N PRO A 479 -4.08 13.96 -27.95
CA PRO A 479 -2.86 13.70 -27.17
C PRO A 479 -2.57 12.21 -26.91
N ALA A 480 -2.96 11.30 -27.82
CA ALA A 480 -2.77 9.87 -27.61
C ALA A 480 -1.30 9.48 -27.39
N THR A 481 -1.08 8.59 -26.43
CA THR A 481 0.22 8.01 -26.09
C THR A 481 0.44 6.67 -26.79
N ASN A 482 1.70 6.24 -26.87
CA ASN A 482 2.13 5.02 -27.57
C ASN A 482 1.71 5.01 -29.07
N SER A 483 1.81 6.17 -29.70
CA SER A 483 1.45 6.43 -31.09
C SER A 483 2.67 7.01 -31.83
N PRO A 484 3.01 6.54 -33.05
CA PRO A 484 2.36 5.42 -33.76
C PRO A 484 2.75 4.04 -33.19
N ALA A 485 1.95 3.02 -33.48
CA ALA A 485 2.21 1.61 -33.16
C ALA A 485 2.20 0.76 -34.43
N THR A 486 3.15 -0.16 -34.57
CA THR A 486 3.33 -0.96 -35.79
C THR A 486 3.00 -2.43 -35.56
N VAL A 487 2.24 -3.03 -36.47
CA VAL A 487 2.01 -4.48 -36.56
C VAL A 487 2.75 -5.04 -37.76
N THR A 488 3.62 -6.03 -37.54
CA THR A 488 4.34 -6.72 -38.62
C THR A 488 3.47 -7.80 -39.23
N VAL A 489 3.39 -7.85 -40.57
CA VAL A 489 2.60 -8.84 -41.31
C VAL A 489 3.51 -9.70 -42.17
N THR A 490 3.40 -11.01 -42.01
CA THR A 490 4.12 -12.00 -42.83
C THR A 490 3.11 -12.82 -43.64
N LEU A 491 3.27 -12.82 -44.97
CA LEU A 491 2.47 -13.63 -45.89
C LEU A 491 3.34 -14.68 -46.55
N THR A 492 2.98 -15.95 -46.43
CA THR A 492 3.67 -17.06 -47.08
C THR A 492 2.85 -17.61 -48.24
N ILE A 493 3.44 -17.61 -49.44
CA ILE A 493 2.88 -18.23 -50.65
C ILE A 493 3.65 -19.54 -50.88
N PRO A 494 3.08 -20.70 -50.52
CA PRO A 494 3.79 -21.97 -50.59
C PRO A 494 4.02 -22.36 -52.05
N THR A 495 5.18 -22.96 -52.33
CA THR A 495 5.35 -23.69 -53.58
C THR A 495 4.38 -24.87 -53.57
N ARG A 496 3.69 -25.11 -54.69
CA ARG A 496 2.84 -26.30 -54.84
C ARG A 496 3.68 -27.54 -54.51
N PRO A 497 3.19 -28.52 -53.74
CA PRO A 497 3.87 -29.81 -53.66
C PRO A 497 4.04 -30.35 -55.09
N LEU A 498 5.28 -30.63 -55.48
CA LEU A 498 5.57 -31.38 -56.70
C LEU A 498 5.01 -32.79 -56.51
N GLY A 499 3.76 -33.01 -56.93
CA GLY A 499 3.07 -34.27 -56.81
C GLY A 499 2.15 -34.46 -58.01
N LEU A 500 2.74 -34.86 -59.12
CA LEU A 500 2.24 -35.81 -60.12
C LEU A 500 3.44 -36.11 -61.03
N GLN A 501 4.15 -37.22 -60.77
CA GLN A 501 4.90 -37.87 -61.85
C GLN A 501 3.88 -38.24 -62.94
N PRO A 502 4.18 -38.03 -64.23
CA PRO A 502 3.36 -38.59 -65.30
C PRO A 502 3.33 -40.11 -65.11
N GLY A 503 2.13 -40.68 -64.98
CA GLY A 503 1.95 -42.12 -64.86
C GLY A 503 2.60 -42.86 -66.01
N GLU A 504 3.30 -43.94 -65.69
CA GLU A 504 3.61 -44.99 -66.64
C GLU A 504 2.29 -45.41 -67.31
N THR A 505 2.26 -45.30 -68.62
CA THR A 505 1.17 -45.78 -69.46
C THR A 505 1.06 -47.30 -69.31
N GLU A 506 0.02 -47.79 -68.62
CA GLU A 506 -0.51 -49.12 -68.92
C GLU A 506 -1.17 -49.05 -70.29
N GLN A 507 -0.56 -49.74 -71.26
CA GLN A 507 -1.22 -50.07 -72.53
C GLN A 507 -2.27 -51.15 -72.29
N PRO A 508 -3.46 -51.04 -72.91
CA PRO A 508 -4.39 -52.16 -72.98
C PRO A 508 -4.07 -53.02 -74.21
N GLN A 509 -3.61 -54.25 -73.99
CA GLN A 509 -4.19 -55.50 -74.52
C GLN A 509 -3.42 -56.73 -74.06
#